data_AF-A0A9D7BCA6-F1
#
_entry.id   AF-A0A9D7BCA6-F1
#
_cell.length_a   1.000
_cell.length_b   1.000
_cell.length_c   1.000
_cell.angle_alpha   90.00
_cell.angle_beta   90.00
_cell.angle_gamma   90.00
#
_symmetry.space_group_name_H-M   'P 1'
#
loop_
_entity.id
_entity.type
_entity.pdbx_description
1 polymer ?
#
loop_
_entity_poly.entity_id
_entity_poly.type
_entity_poly.pdbx_seq_one_letter_code
_entity_poly.pdbx_strand_id
1 'polypeptide(L)'
;MRHLLTALFSLIIVVGHAQRIENASRSTTGYINADGRIENASRSTVGYINKDGRIENASRSTIGYINTDGRIENSSRSTVGYVSTDGRVENSSRSTIGYVNEDGRVENASRSTIGYATGIPREWAAVFHFFFTFE
;
A
#
# COMPACT_ATOMS: atom_id res chain seq x y z
N MET A 1 2.25 -44.98 33.86
CA MET A 1 3.01 -43.89 33.22
C MET A 1 2.31 -43.57 31.91
N ARG A 2 1.64 -42.42 31.82
CA ARG A 2 2.01 -41.25 31.00
C ARG A 2 1.80 -41.52 29.48
N HIS A 3 1.03 -40.78 28.68
CA HIS A 3 0.78 -39.34 28.64
C HIS A 3 -0.56 -39.04 27.94
N LEU A 4 -1.31 -38.07 28.49
CA LEU A 4 -2.41 -37.38 27.82
C LEU A 4 -1.80 -36.43 26.77
N LEU A 5 -2.20 -36.53 25.50
CA LEU A 5 -1.80 -35.60 24.46
C LEU A 5 -2.78 -34.42 24.45
N THR A 6 -2.46 -33.33 25.16
CA THR A 6 -3.18 -32.07 25.03
C THR A 6 -2.67 -31.35 23.78
N ALA A 7 -3.45 -31.38 22.70
CA ALA A 7 -3.26 -30.49 21.56
C ALA A 7 -3.64 -29.06 21.99
N LEU A 8 -2.63 -28.27 22.33
CA LEU A 8 -2.80 -26.83 22.57
C LEU A 8 -2.98 -26.16 21.20
N PHE A 9 -4.21 -25.90 20.80
CA PHE A 9 -4.52 -25.07 19.63
C PHE A 9 -4.17 -23.63 20.01
N SER A 10 -2.94 -23.21 19.70
CA SER A 10 -2.52 -21.82 19.82
C SER A 10 -3.35 -21.00 18.83
N LEU A 11 -4.44 -20.41 19.32
CA LEU A 11 -5.21 -19.40 18.60
C LEU A 11 -4.30 -18.18 18.40
N ILE A 12 -3.61 -18.13 17.27
CA ILE A 12 -2.94 -16.90 16.81
C ILE A 12 -4.07 -15.96 16.40
N ILE A 13 -4.50 -15.13 17.35
CA ILE A 13 -5.31 -13.96 17.05
C ILE A 13 -4.38 -13.04 16.25
N VAL A 14 -4.48 -13.09 14.92
CA VAL A 14 -3.88 -12.07 14.06
C VAL A 14 -4.67 -10.79 14.32
N VAL A 15 -4.25 -10.04 15.35
CA VAL A 15 -4.70 -8.66 15.53
C VAL A 15 -4.20 -7.93 14.29
N GLY A 16 -5.10 -7.67 13.34
CA GLY A 16 -4.80 -6.96 12.11
C GLY A 16 -4.39 -5.53 12.42
N HIS A 17 -3.11 -5.32 12.73
CA HIS A 17 -2.56 -3.99 12.92
C HIS A 17 -2.56 -3.28 11.56
N ALA A 18 -3.23 -2.12 11.48
CA ALA A 18 -3.12 -1.24 10.33
C ALA A 18 -1.63 -0.93 10.07
N GLN A 19 -1.20 -1.12 8.83
CA GLN A 19 0.19 -0.96 8.43
C GLN A 19 0.47 0.52 8.17
N ARG A 20 1.62 1.03 8.63
CA ARG A 20 1.94 2.47 8.59
C ARG A 20 2.61 2.84 7.28
N ILE A 21 2.24 4.00 6.75
CA ILE A 21 3.05 4.74 5.78
C ILE A 21 3.77 5.85 6.54
N GLU A 22 5.07 5.93 6.37
CA GLU A 22 5.95 6.89 7.06
C GLU A 22 6.74 7.71 6.06
N ASN A 23 7.07 8.95 6.42
CA ASN A 23 8.04 9.76 5.68
C ASN A 23 9.48 9.38 6.04
N ALA A 24 10.46 10.02 5.37
CA ALA A 24 11.89 9.76 5.60
C ALA A 24 12.34 9.91 7.06
N SER A 25 11.67 10.79 7.82
CA SER A 25 11.93 11.05 9.25
C SER A 25 11.19 10.11 10.20
N ARG A 26 10.57 9.03 9.69
CA ARG A 26 9.77 8.05 10.48
C ARG A 26 8.50 8.63 11.11
N SER A 27 8.05 9.80 10.66
CA SER A 27 6.73 10.30 11.05
C SER A 27 5.67 9.61 10.20
N THR A 28 4.57 9.19 10.82
CA THR A 28 3.46 8.53 10.12
C THR A 28 2.62 9.54 9.36
N THR A 29 2.43 9.29 8.08
CA THR A 29 1.61 10.10 7.18
C THR A 29 0.25 9.45 6.92
N GLY A 30 0.15 8.13 7.05
CA GLY A 30 -1.09 7.41 6.91
C GLY A 30 -1.00 5.94 7.32
N TYR A 31 -2.12 5.24 7.13
CA TYR A 31 -2.23 3.81 7.39
C TYR A 31 -2.97 3.13 6.24
N ILE A 32 -2.60 1.90 5.94
CA ILE A 32 -3.36 1.01 5.07
C ILE A 32 -3.71 -0.24 5.88
N ASN A 33 -5.02 -0.49 6.01
CA ASN A 33 -5.55 -1.64 6.73
C ASN A 33 -5.54 -2.88 5.83
N ALA A 34 -5.54 -4.07 6.43
CA ALA A 34 -5.54 -5.33 5.70
C ALA A 34 -6.78 -5.55 4.80
N ASP A 35 -7.87 -4.84 5.08
CA ASP A 35 -9.09 -4.84 4.25
C ASP A 35 -9.04 -3.81 3.10
N GLY A 36 -7.92 -3.08 2.96
CA GLY A 36 -7.72 -2.06 1.94
C GLY A 36 -8.19 -0.66 2.35
N ARG A 37 -8.71 -0.44 3.56
CA ARG A 37 -9.07 0.91 4.05
C ARG A 37 -7.82 1.76 4.26
N ILE A 38 -7.80 2.94 3.64
CA ILE A 38 -6.73 3.93 3.77
C ILE A 38 -7.16 5.02 4.75
N GLU A 39 -6.29 5.30 5.72
CA GLU A 39 -6.48 6.35 6.72
C GLU A 39 -5.32 7.37 6.66
N ASN A 40 -5.61 8.62 7.00
CA ASN A 40 -4.57 9.62 7.23
C ASN A 40 -3.90 9.42 8.61
N ALA A 41 -2.88 10.23 8.92
CA ALA A 41 -2.17 10.20 10.20
C ALA A 41 -3.10 10.33 11.43
N SER A 42 -4.21 11.07 11.29
CA SER A 42 -5.24 11.28 12.32
C SER A 42 -6.29 10.16 12.39
N ARG A 43 -6.09 9.03 11.68
CA ARG A 43 -7.02 7.88 11.63
C ARG A 43 -8.36 8.13 10.94
N SER A 44 -8.53 9.25 10.23
CA SER A 44 -9.70 9.46 9.39
C SER A 44 -9.57 8.68 8.09
N THR A 45 -10.63 7.98 7.69
CA THR A 45 -10.66 7.27 6.41
C THR A 45 -10.67 8.24 5.25
N VAL A 46 -9.77 8.03 4.28
CA VAL A 46 -9.63 8.87 3.08
C VAL A 46 -9.89 8.13 1.78
N GLY A 47 -9.89 6.79 1.82
CA GLY A 47 -10.16 5.98 0.65
C GLY A 47 -10.05 4.48 0.90
N TYR A 48 -10.14 3.72 -0.18
CA TYR A 48 -10.13 2.27 -0.17
C TYR A 48 -9.41 1.73 -1.40
N ILE A 49 -8.67 0.63 -1.23
CA ILE A 49 -8.18 -0.23 -2.31
C ILE A 49 -8.96 -1.54 -2.22
N ASN A 50 -9.82 -1.80 -3.19
CA ASN A 50 -10.62 -3.01 -3.20
C ASN A 50 -9.81 -4.20 -3.74
N LYS A 51 -10.22 -5.41 -3.38
CA LYS A 51 -9.58 -6.67 -3.82
C LYS A 51 -9.61 -6.88 -5.34
N ASP A 52 -10.56 -6.27 -6.03
CA ASP A 52 -10.69 -6.27 -7.49
C ASP A 52 -9.81 -5.22 -8.17
N GLY A 53 -8.99 -4.49 -7.40
CA GLY A 53 -8.13 -3.42 -7.88
C GLY A 53 -8.81 -2.06 -8.01
N ARG A 54 -10.11 -1.93 -7.69
CA ARG A 54 -10.81 -0.63 -7.72
C ARG A 54 -10.36 0.27 -6.58
N ILE A 55 -10.03 1.53 -6.90
CA ILE A 55 -9.57 2.53 -5.93
C ILE A 55 -10.69 3.55 -5.73
N GLU A 56 -11.09 3.77 -4.48
CA GLU A 56 -12.19 4.65 -4.09
C GLU A 56 -11.72 5.74 -3.14
N ASN A 57 -12.35 6.91 -3.21
CA ASN A 57 -12.21 7.94 -2.18
C ASN A 57 -13.08 7.64 -0.95
N ALA A 58 -13.01 8.49 0.08
CA ALA A 58 -13.78 8.34 1.32
C ALA A 58 -15.30 8.23 1.10
N SER A 59 -15.83 8.88 0.06
CA SER A 59 -17.24 8.86 -0.32
C SER A 59 -17.63 7.66 -1.18
N ARG A 60 -16.75 6.66 -1.35
CA ARG A 60 -16.95 5.46 -2.19
C ARG A 60 -17.07 5.72 -3.69
N SER A 61 -16.71 6.92 -4.17
CA SER A 61 -16.59 7.18 -5.60
C SER A 61 -15.30 6.57 -6.13
N THR A 62 -15.38 5.89 -7.27
CA THR A 62 -14.19 5.33 -7.93
C THR A 62 -13.31 6.44 -8.51
N ILE A 63 -12.03 6.44 -8.13
CA ILE A 63 -11.03 7.42 -8.58
C ILE A 63 -9.93 6.80 -9.43
N GLY A 64 -9.82 5.46 -9.44
CA GLY A 64 -8.84 4.76 -10.26
C GLY A 64 -8.91 3.25 -10.13
N TYR A 65 -7.94 2.60 -10.76
CA TYR A 65 -7.76 1.15 -10.76
C TYR A 65 -6.27 0.79 -10.70
N ILE A 66 -5.94 -0.31 -10.03
CA ILE A 66 -4.68 -1.03 -10.18
C ILE A 66 -4.99 -2.39 -10.83
N ASN A 67 -4.35 -2.67 -11.96
CA ASN A 67 -4.50 -3.92 -12.67
C ASN A 67 -3.50 -4.97 -12.16
N THR A 68 -3.78 -6.25 -12.42
CA THR A 68 -2.93 -7.38 -12.01
C THR A 68 -1.54 -7.39 -12.64
N ASP A 69 -1.36 -6.67 -13.75
CA ASP A 69 -0.06 -6.46 -14.42
C ASP A 69 0.72 -5.26 -13.86
N GLY A 70 0.21 -4.61 -12.82
CA GLY A 70 0.83 -3.44 -12.20
C GLY A 70 0.49 -2.11 -12.86
N ARG A 71 -0.35 -2.07 -13.90
CA ARG A 71 -0.80 -0.82 -14.52
C ARG A 71 -1.77 -0.07 -13.61
N ILE A 72 -1.50 1.22 -13.38
CA ILE A 72 -2.34 2.10 -12.56
C ILE A 72 -3.06 3.08 -13.47
N GLU A 73 -4.39 3.17 -13.32
CA GLU A 73 -5.28 3.98 -14.14
C GLU A 73 -6.10 4.95 -13.28
N ASN A 74 -6.42 6.12 -13.83
CA ASN A 74 -7.43 7.00 -13.25
C ASN A 74 -8.87 6.50 -13.52
N SER A 75 -9.86 7.21 -12.98
CA SER A 75 -11.29 6.87 -13.16
C SER A 75 -11.75 6.82 -14.62
N SER A 76 -11.09 7.56 -15.52
CA SER A 76 -11.34 7.56 -16.96
C SER A 76 -10.59 6.46 -17.73
N ARG A 77 -9.95 5.50 -17.03
CA ARG A 77 -9.16 4.40 -17.61
C ARG A 77 -7.88 4.85 -18.34
N SER A 78 -7.44 6.10 -18.15
CA SER A 78 -6.14 6.55 -18.64
C SER A 78 -5.05 6.12 -17.67
N THR A 79 -3.95 5.59 -18.21
CA THR A 79 -2.81 5.16 -17.41
C THR A 79 -2.09 6.36 -16.78
N VAL A 80 -1.86 6.29 -15.47
CA VAL A 80 -1.11 7.30 -14.70
C VAL A 80 0.27 6.80 -14.28
N GLY A 81 0.46 5.48 -14.22
CA GLY A 81 1.74 4.88 -13.89
C GLY A 81 1.73 3.36 -13.89
N TYR A 82 2.84 2.81 -13.44
CA TYR A 82 3.07 1.37 -13.35
C TYR A 82 3.85 1.06 -12.07
N VAL A 83 3.61 -0.12 -11.52
CA VAL A 83 4.44 -0.71 -10.47
C VAL A 83 4.82 -2.12 -10.91
N SER A 84 6.12 -2.38 -10.96
CA SER A 84 6.66 -3.70 -11.30
C SER A 84 6.72 -4.60 -10.06
N THR A 85 6.75 -5.91 -10.27
CA THR A 85 6.84 -6.90 -9.17
C THR A 85 8.11 -6.75 -8.33
N ASP A 86 9.19 -6.23 -8.92
CA ASP A 86 10.45 -5.90 -8.23
C ASP A 86 10.39 -4.58 -7.43
N GLY A 87 9.26 -3.87 -7.50
CA GLY A 87 9.02 -2.63 -6.79
C GLY A 87 9.41 -1.37 -7.55
N ARG A 88 9.87 -1.44 -8.81
CA ARG A 88 10.08 -0.25 -9.64
C ARG A 88 8.75 0.44 -9.93
N VAL A 89 8.66 1.73 -9.63
CA VAL A 89 7.49 2.58 -9.92
C VAL A 89 7.81 3.53 -11.06
N GLU A 90 6.93 3.57 -12.05
CA GLU A 90 7.07 4.41 -13.25
C GLU A 90 5.85 5.30 -13.42
N ASN A 91 6.04 6.46 -14.05
CA ASN A 91 4.93 7.29 -14.51
C ASN A 91 4.32 6.76 -15.83
N SER A 92 3.29 7.42 -16.33
CA SER A 92 2.60 7.05 -17.58
C SER A 92 3.51 7.02 -18.81
N SER A 93 4.59 7.81 -18.81
CA SER A 93 5.61 7.85 -19.87
C SER A 93 6.72 6.80 -19.73
N ARG A 94 6.60 5.84 -18.80
CA ARG A 94 7.61 4.80 -18.50
C ARG A 94 8.93 5.34 -17.96
N SER A 95 8.94 6.57 -17.43
CA SER A 95 10.09 7.07 -16.66
C SER A 95 9.99 6.55 -15.24
N THR A 96 11.10 6.04 -14.70
CA THR A 96 11.16 5.62 -13.29
C THR A 96 11.06 6.82 -12.38
N ILE A 97 10.17 6.77 -11.40
CA ILE A 97 9.98 7.82 -10.40
C ILE A 97 10.38 7.38 -8.99
N GLY A 98 10.50 6.07 -8.75
CA GLY A 98 10.91 5.55 -7.47
C GLY A 98 10.89 4.03 -7.38
N TYR A 99 11.10 3.54 -6.16
CA TYR A 99 11.14 2.12 -5.84
C TYR A 99 10.46 1.86 -4.49
N VAL A 100 9.74 0.75 -4.39
CA VAL A 100 9.23 0.20 -3.12
C VAL A 100 9.95 -1.13 -2.86
N ASN A 101 10.93 -1.10 -1.96
CA ASN A 101 11.76 -2.26 -1.65
C ASN A 101 10.99 -3.32 -0.84
N GLU A 102 11.52 -4.55 -0.79
CA GLU A 102 10.91 -5.67 -0.05
C GLU A 102 10.77 -5.43 1.45
N ASP A 103 11.73 -4.73 2.04
CA ASP A 103 11.72 -4.33 3.45
C ASP A 103 10.75 -3.16 3.74
N GLY A 104 10.06 -2.67 2.71
CA GLY A 104 9.15 -1.53 2.77
C GLY A 104 9.84 -0.18 2.62
N ARG A 105 11.15 -0.09 2.39
CA ARG A 105 11.81 1.20 2.14
C ARG A 105 11.35 1.78 0.80
N VAL A 106 10.85 3.02 0.83
CA VAL A 106 10.42 3.76 -0.37
C VAL A 106 11.51 4.74 -0.77
N GLU A 107 11.95 4.66 -2.02
CA GLU A 107 13.00 5.49 -2.60
C GLU A 107 12.48 6.32 -3.78
N ASN A 108 13.09 7.46 -4.02
CA ASN A 108 12.93 8.19 -5.28
C ASN A 108 13.78 7.58 -6.41
N ALA A 109 13.66 8.13 -7.62
CA ALA A 109 14.41 7.67 -8.80
C ALA A 109 15.94 7.67 -8.60
N SER A 110 16.47 8.57 -7.76
CA SER A 110 17.89 8.67 -7.42
C SER A 110 18.33 7.76 -6.27
N ARG A 111 17.49 6.81 -5.83
CA ARG A 111 17.75 5.86 -4.72
C ARG A 111 17.86 6.49 -3.32
N SER A 112 17.44 7.75 -3.16
CA SER A 112 17.34 8.36 -1.83
C SER A 112 16.05 7.90 -1.15
N THR A 113 16.14 7.55 0.14
CA THR A 113 14.96 7.19 0.94
C THR A 113 14.03 8.39 1.09
N ILE A 114 12.76 8.22 0.78
CA ILE A 114 11.72 9.25 0.97
C ILE A 114 10.64 8.81 1.96
N GLY A 115 10.59 7.54 2.32
CA GLY A 115 9.63 7.02 3.28
C GLY A 115 9.72 5.52 3.49
N TYR A 116 8.72 4.99 4.19
CA TYR A 116 8.61 3.57 4.53
C TYR A 116 7.15 3.11 4.47
N ALA A 117 6.96 1.90 3.99
CA ALA A 117 5.69 1.19 3.83
C ALA A 117 5.86 -0.27 4.30
N THR A 118 6.43 -0.47 5.48
CA THR A 118 6.79 -1.80 5.99
C THR A 118 5.56 -2.70 6.16
N GLY A 119 5.60 -3.86 5.51
CA GLY A 119 4.51 -4.84 5.51
C GLY A 119 3.40 -4.55 4.50
N ILE A 120 3.41 -3.40 3.83
CA ILE A 120 2.40 -3.01 2.86
C ILE A 120 2.76 -3.59 1.48
N PRO A 121 1.79 -4.17 0.73
CA PRO A 121 2.02 -4.58 -0.65
C PRO A 121 2.58 -3.44 -1.50
N ARG A 122 3.56 -3.71 -2.36
CA ARG A 122 4.24 -2.68 -3.17
C ARG A 122 3.24 -1.93 -4.06
N GLU A 123 2.25 -2.65 -4.56
CA GLU A 123 1.15 -2.14 -5.37
C GLU A 123 0.31 -1.14 -4.59
N TRP A 124 0.07 -1.40 -3.30
CA TRP A 124 -0.71 -0.51 -2.44
C TRP A 124 0.07 0.75 -2.08
N ALA A 125 1.37 0.62 -1.84
CA ALA A 125 2.25 1.77 -1.64
C ALA A 125 2.34 2.65 -2.89
N ALA A 126 2.40 2.05 -4.09
CA ALA A 126 2.35 2.79 -5.35
C ALA A 126 0.99 3.49 -5.55
N VAL A 127 -0.13 2.79 -5.32
CA VAL A 127 -1.48 3.39 -5.38
C VAL A 127 -1.61 4.57 -4.42
N PHE A 128 -1.10 4.43 -3.19
CA PHE A 128 -1.08 5.51 -2.21
C PHE A 128 -0.36 6.76 -2.73
N HIS A 129 0.80 6.58 -3.37
CA HIS A 129 1.53 7.67 -4.01
C HIS A 129 0.74 8.37 -5.13
N PHE A 130 0.04 7.61 -5.99
CA PHE A 130 -0.68 8.18 -7.13
C PHE A 130 -1.99 8.88 -6.78
N PHE A 131 -2.67 8.47 -5.70
CA PHE A 131 -4.05 8.92 -5.43
C PHE A 131 -4.26 9.66 -4.10
N PHE A 132 -3.37 9.49 -3.13
CA PHE A 132 -3.66 9.90 -1.76
C PHE A 132 -2.58 10.76 -1.12
N THR A 133 -1.51 11.14 -1.83
CA THR A 133 -0.35 11.90 -1.33
C THR A 133 -0.68 12.83 -0.16
N PHE A 134 -0.05 12.59 0.99
CA PHE A 134 -0.29 13.32 2.23
C PHE A 134 0.87 14.31 2.45
N GLU A 135 0.52 15.60 2.61
CA GLU A 135 1.43 16.66 3.05
C GLU A 135 1.81 16.52 4.53
#